data_AF-A0A2D5VJ46-F1
#
_entry.id   AF-A0A2D5VJ46-F1
#
_cell.length_a   1.000
_cell.length_b   1.000
_cell.length_c   1.000
_cell.angle_alpha   90.00
_cell.angle_beta   90.00
_cell.angle_gamma   90.00
#
_symmetry.space_group_name_H-M   'P 1'
#
loop_
_entity.id
_entity.type
_entity.pdbx_description
1 polymer ?
#
loop_
_entity_poly.entity_id
_entity_poly.type
_entity_poly.pdbx_seq_one_letter_code
_entity_poly.pdbx_strand_id
1 'polypeptide(L)'
;MKTGVKISLILFVGLIGLVVVPIHAQNGGSKKLTADDIFPADRVLDVKITVDPKDWDTIRFQSRDFAEVLNEKRQYEPIDPPYTYVEAHVSIDGVEFPRVGIRKKGFIGSQNSTRPSLKIKLNHLDKKGQVDGLTNLTFNNNQQDVSLVSQFLGYALFNAAGSPAPRCSYA
;
A
#
# COMPACT_ATOMS: atom_id res chain seq x y z
N MET A 1 -0.94 36.98 -78.42
CA MET A 1 -2.10 36.58 -77.59
C MET A 1 -1.55 36.01 -76.29
N LYS A 2 -1.77 36.70 -75.16
CA LYS A 2 -1.20 36.34 -73.85
C LYS A 2 -2.13 35.33 -73.17
N THR A 3 -1.67 34.09 -72.99
CA THR A 3 -2.32 33.05 -72.19
C THR A 3 -1.91 33.18 -70.73
N GLY A 4 -2.84 33.58 -69.87
CA GLY A 4 -2.66 33.70 -68.43
C GLY A 4 -2.87 32.36 -67.72
N VAL A 5 -1.88 31.94 -66.94
CA VAL A 5 -1.98 30.81 -66.01
C VAL A 5 -2.52 31.35 -64.69
N LYS A 6 -3.67 30.84 -64.22
CA LYS A 6 -4.21 31.13 -62.89
C LYS A 6 -3.82 29.99 -61.95
N ILE A 7 -2.94 30.26 -61.00
CA ILE A 7 -2.60 29.37 -59.89
C ILE A 7 -3.65 29.61 -58.81
N SER A 8 -4.47 28.60 -58.50
CA SER A 8 -5.42 28.66 -57.38
C SER A 8 -4.82 27.88 -56.20
N LEU A 9 -4.52 28.60 -55.12
CA LEU A 9 -3.96 28.11 -53.88
C LEU A 9 -5.09 27.54 -53.01
N ILE A 10 -5.12 26.23 -52.80
CA ILE A 10 -6.10 25.57 -51.91
C ILE A 10 -5.57 25.66 -50.47
N LEU A 11 -6.23 26.45 -49.64
CA LEU A 11 -5.93 26.58 -48.21
C LEU A 11 -6.69 25.48 -47.44
N PHE A 12 -5.98 24.49 -46.89
CA PHE A 12 -6.55 23.52 -45.96
C PHE A 12 -6.55 24.10 -44.54
N VAL A 13 -7.72 24.54 -44.05
CA VAL A 13 -7.91 24.90 -42.64
C VAL A 13 -8.32 23.62 -41.89
N GLY A 14 -7.35 23.01 -41.19
CA GLY A 14 -7.61 21.87 -40.32
C GLY A 14 -8.25 22.34 -39.01
N LEU A 15 -9.50 21.93 -38.78
CA LEU A 15 -10.23 22.16 -37.53
C LEU A 15 -9.78 21.09 -36.50
N ILE A 16 -8.85 21.42 -35.61
CA ILE A 16 -8.52 20.56 -34.46
C ILE A 16 -9.61 20.79 -33.40
N GLY A 17 -10.60 19.89 -33.37
CA GLY A 17 -11.59 19.84 -32.30
C GLY A 17 -10.92 19.39 -30.99
N LEU A 18 -10.79 20.30 -30.03
CA LEU A 18 -10.39 19.99 -28.66
C LEU A 18 -11.55 19.26 -27.98
N VAL A 19 -11.55 17.92 -28.00
CA VAL A 19 -12.51 17.13 -27.24
C VAL A 19 -12.10 17.17 -25.77
N VAL A 20 -12.65 18.13 -25.03
CA VAL A 20 -12.59 18.14 -23.57
C VAL A 20 -13.55 17.05 -23.09
N VAL A 21 -13.02 15.89 -22.75
CA VAL A 21 -13.78 14.85 -22.06
C VAL A 21 -13.96 15.31 -20.62
N PRO A 22 -15.18 15.59 -20.13
CA PRO A 22 -15.38 15.90 -18.73
C PRO A 22 -15.03 14.66 -17.91
N ILE A 23 -13.95 14.75 -17.12
CA ILE A 23 -13.66 13.79 -16.07
C ILE A 23 -14.81 13.88 -15.08
N HIS A 24 -15.75 12.95 -15.20
CA HIS A 24 -16.76 12.74 -14.18
C HIS A 24 -16.04 12.15 -12.97
N ALA A 25 -15.75 13.00 -11.98
CA ALA A 25 -15.48 12.53 -10.65
C ALA A 25 -16.70 11.70 -10.23
N GLN A 26 -16.56 10.38 -10.20
CA GLN A 26 -17.58 9.55 -9.60
C GLN A 26 -17.67 9.97 -8.13
N ASN A 27 -18.80 10.57 -7.76
CA ASN A 27 -19.19 10.68 -6.37
C ASN A 27 -19.33 9.25 -5.84
N GLY A 28 -18.25 8.76 -5.25
CA GLY A 28 -18.19 7.45 -4.62
C GLY A 28 -19.22 7.41 -3.51
N GLY A 29 -20.34 6.71 -3.73
CA GLY A 29 -21.07 6.12 -2.62
C GLY A 29 -20.05 5.36 -1.77
N SER A 30 -20.13 5.46 -0.44
CA SER A 30 -19.09 4.95 0.45
C SER A 30 -18.91 3.44 0.24
N LYS A 31 -17.99 3.07 -0.66
CA LYS A 31 -17.66 1.68 -0.92
C LYS A 31 -17.07 1.16 0.38
N LYS A 32 -17.80 0.25 1.03
CA LYS A 32 -17.30 -0.45 2.21
C LYS A 32 -16.49 -1.64 1.71
N LEU A 33 -15.20 -1.67 2.01
CA LEU A 33 -14.36 -2.81 1.72
C LEU A 33 -14.77 -4.01 2.57
N THR A 34 -14.71 -5.18 1.95
CA THR A 34 -14.77 -6.49 2.60
C THR A 34 -13.37 -7.10 2.73
N ALA A 35 -13.27 -8.20 3.48
CA ALA A 35 -12.03 -8.98 3.53
C ALA A 35 -11.62 -9.51 2.15
N ASP A 36 -12.59 -9.85 1.29
CA ASP A 36 -12.32 -10.31 -0.08
C ASP A 36 -11.74 -9.21 -0.96
N ASP A 37 -12.22 -7.97 -0.79
CA ASP A 37 -11.72 -6.83 -1.55
C ASP A 37 -10.24 -6.53 -1.27
N ILE A 38 -9.77 -6.80 -0.05
CA ILE A 38 -8.39 -6.52 0.39
C ILE A 38 -7.46 -7.73 0.36
N PHE A 39 -7.96 -8.91 -0.02
CA PHE A 39 -7.13 -10.09 -0.27
C PHE A 39 -7.45 -10.78 -1.60
N PRO A 40 -7.41 -10.05 -2.73
CA PRO A 40 -7.57 -10.66 -4.05
C PRO A 40 -6.33 -11.51 -4.40
N ALA A 41 -6.56 -12.60 -5.14
CA ALA A 41 -5.50 -13.48 -5.62
C ALA A 41 -5.07 -13.19 -7.07
N ASP A 42 -5.81 -12.33 -7.77
CA ASP A 42 -5.75 -12.12 -9.22
C ASP A 42 -5.37 -10.69 -9.65
N ARG A 43 -5.16 -9.79 -8.67
CA ARG A 43 -4.73 -8.41 -8.93
C ARG A 43 -3.88 -7.88 -7.78
N VAL A 44 -3.18 -6.77 -8.08
CA VAL A 44 -2.46 -5.97 -7.08
C VAL A 44 -3.39 -4.87 -6.58
N LEU A 45 -3.39 -4.61 -5.28
CA LEU A 45 -4.15 -3.53 -4.65
C LEU A 45 -3.48 -2.17 -4.90
N ASP A 46 -4.27 -1.11 -5.12
CA ASP A 46 -3.73 0.26 -5.05
C ASP A 46 -3.79 0.74 -3.60
N VAL A 47 -2.63 0.82 -2.93
CA VAL A 47 -2.52 1.32 -1.56
C VAL A 47 -1.69 2.59 -1.52
N LYS A 48 -2.32 3.69 -1.12
CA LYS A 48 -1.63 4.98 -0.95
C LYS A 48 -1.51 5.30 0.52
N ILE A 49 -0.30 5.66 0.94
CA ILE A 49 -0.01 6.03 2.32
C ILE A 49 0.56 7.44 2.29
N THR A 50 -0.15 8.37 2.94
CA THR A 50 0.30 9.74 3.16
C THR A 50 0.67 9.91 4.63
N VAL A 51 1.89 10.32 4.88
CA VAL A 51 2.48 10.46 6.22
C VAL A 51 3.36 11.71 6.24
N ASP A 52 3.48 12.35 7.40
CA ASP A 52 4.43 13.46 7.57
C ASP A 52 5.86 12.99 7.28
N PRO A 53 6.69 13.76 6.54
CA PRO A 53 8.06 13.35 6.23
C PRO A 53 8.93 13.03 7.45
N LYS A 54 8.77 13.75 8.56
CA LYS A 54 9.52 13.51 9.80
C LYS A 54 9.08 12.21 10.48
N ASP A 55 7.79 11.92 10.44
CA ASP A 55 7.23 10.67 10.94
C ASP A 55 7.67 9.49 10.07
N TRP A 56 7.75 9.68 8.76
CA TRP A 56 8.31 8.70 7.85
C TRP A 56 9.78 8.41 8.16
N ASP A 57 10.59 9.43 8.41
CA ASP A 57 11.99 9.25 8.82
C ASP A 57 12.12 8.48 10.13
N THR A 58 11.24 8.78 11.09
CA THR A 58 11.14 8.01 12.34
C THR A 58 10.91 6.53 12.04
N ILE A 59 9.95 6.19 11.18
CA ILE A 59 9.72 4.79 10.79
C ILE A 59 10.96 4.20 10.12
N ARG A 60 11.54 4.87 9.13
CA ARG A 60 12.65 4.34 8.31
C ARG A 60 13.86 3.97 9.17
N PHE A 61 14.23 4.85 10.08
CA PHE A 61 15.47 4.75 10.83
C PHE A 61 15.33 4.07 12.21
N GLN A 62 14.11 3.84 12.70
CA GLN A 62 13.91 2.98 13.86
C GLN A 62 14.45 1.56 13.58
N SER A 63 15.22 1.02 14.54
CA SER A 63 15.83 -0.29 14.41
C SER A 63 15.79 -1.09 15.71
N ARG A 64 16.10 -2.38 15.60
CA ARG A 64 16.32 -3.29 16.72
C ARG A 64 17.81 -3.56 16.78
N ASP A 65 18.41 -3.36 17.94
CA ASP A 65 19.78 -3.76 18.16
C ASP A 65 19.89 -5.29 18.28
N PHE A 66 20.93 -5.87 17.67
CA PHE A 66 21.12 -7.31 17.62
C PHE A 66 21.42 -7.90 19.01
N ALA A 67 22.25 -7.20 19.81
CA ALA A 67 22.64 -7.66 21.13
C ALA A 67 21.45 -7.57 22.11
N GLU A 68 20.59 -6.55 21.98
CA GLU A 68 19.34 -6.47 22.74
C GLU A 68 18.40 -7.62 22.38
N VAL A 69 18.16 -7.86 21.08
CA VAL A 69 17.18 -8.89 20.70
C VAL A 69 17.65 -10.32 20.92
N LEU A 70 18.95 -10.60 21.04
CA LEU A 70 19.46 -11.93 21.38
C LEU A 70 19.89 -12.06 22.85
N ASN A 71 19.59 -11.06 23.67
CA ASN A 71 19.95 -11.07 25.07
C ASN A 71 19.21 -12.15 25.87
N GLU A 72 19.90 -12.80 26.81
CA GLU A 72 19.33 -13.83 27.70
C GLU A 72 18.17 -13.30 28.57
N LYS A 73 18.13 -12.00 28.89
CA LYS A 73 17.06 -11.37 29.68
C LYS A 73 15.67 -11.60 29.11
N ARG A 74 15.55 -11.86 27.80
CA ARG A 74 14.29 -12.20 27.12
C ARG A 74 13.62 -13.47 27.64
N GLN A 75 14.35 -14.33 28.34
CA GLN A 75 13.80 -15.51 29.01
C GLN A 75 12.94 -15.12 30.23
N TYR A 76 13.23 -13.98 30.86
CA TYR A 76 12.62 -13.57 32.11
C TYR A 76 11.63 -12.42 31.92
N GLU A 77 11.84 -11.56 30.92
CA GLU A 77 10.96 -10.42 30.65
C GLU A 77 10.89 -10.06 29.16
N PRO A 78 9.74 -9.55 28.68
CA PRO A 78 9.65 -8.95 27.34
C PRO A 78 10.51 -7.69 27.24
N ILE A 79 11.18 -7.50 26.11
CA ILE A 79 11.86 -6.23 25.79
C ILE A 79 10.84 -5.26 25.21
N ASP A 80 10.99 -3.98 25.53
CA ASP A 80 10.18 -2.91 24.98
C ASP A 80 10.15 -2.93 23.44
N PRO A 81 8.97 -2.78 22.83
CA PRO A 81 8.85 -2.73 21.39
C PRO A 81 9.46 -1.41 20.87
N PRO A 82 10.45 -1.46 19.95
CA PRO A 82 11.18 -0.27 19.54
C PRO A 82 10.52 0.53 18.41
N TYR A 83 9.31 0.12 17.99
CA TYR A 83 8.64 0.72 16.84
C TYR A 83 7.39 1.46 17.28
N THR A 84 7.39 2.76 17.02
CA THR A 84 6.33 3.67 17.44
C THR A 84 5.31 3.82 16.33
N TYR A 85 4.03 3.93 16.69
CA TYR A 85 2.99 4.33 15.74
C TYR A 85 3.04 5.84 15.51
N VAL A 86 2.96 6.23 14.24
CA VAL A 86 2.75 7.62 13.80
C VAL A 86 1.40 7.71 13.07
N GLU A 87 0.80 8.90 13.04
CA GLU A 87 -0.46 9.12 12.33
C GLU A 87 -0.22 9.15 10.83
N ALA A 88 -1.15 8.55 10.08
CA ALA A 88 -1.13 8.58 8.62
C ALA A 88 -2.55 8.53 8.05
N HIS A 89 -2.65 8.89 6.78
CA HIS A 89 -3.81 8.68 5.94
C HIS A 89 -3.51 7.53 4.98
N VAL A 90 -4.41 6.55 4.89
CA VAL A 90 -4.28 5.41 3.98
C VAL A 90 -5.51 5.31 3.09
N SER A 91 -5.31 5.06 1.80
CA SER A 91 -6.38 4.65 0.89
C SER A 91 -6.11 3.25 0.34
N ILE A 92 -7.16 2.45 0.19
CA ILE A 92 -7.10 1.11 -0.41
C ILE A 92 -8.15 1.04 -1.51
N ASP A 93 -7.71 0.93 -2.76
CA ASP A 93 -8.56 1.00 -3.96
C ASP A 93 -9.53 2.20 -3.93
N GLY A 94 -9.04 3.36 -3.46
CA GLY A 94 -9.80 4.60 -3.33
C GLY A 94 -10.73 4.70 -2.11
N VAL A 95 -10.77 3.70 -1.23
CA VAL A 95 -11.50 3.79 0.04
C VAL A 95 -10.58 4.36 1.12
N GLU A 96 -11.01 5.47 1.71
CA GLU A 96 -10.18 6.31 2.58
C GLU A 96 -10.25 5.91 4.07
N PHE A 97 -9.08 5.89 4.71
CA PHE A 97 -8.88 5.71 6.15
C PHE A 97 -8.05 6.89 6.68
N PRO A 98 -8.69 8.01 7.05
CA PRO A 98 -8.03 9.30 7.24
C PRO A 98 -7.12 9.39 8.47
N ARG A 99 -7.34 8.54 9.49
CA ARG A 99 -6.68 8.66 10.80
C ARG A 99 -6.21 7.31 11.34
N VAL A 100 -5.34 6.67 10.58
CA VAL A 100 -4.73 5.38 10.94
C VAL A 100 -3.39 5.59 11.63
N GLY A 101 -2.89 4.53 12.26
CA GLY A 101 -1.54 4.48 12.80
C GLY A 101 -0.70 3.59 11.94
N ILE A 102 0.48 4.03 11.53
CA ILE A 102 1.46 3.18 10.85
C ILE A 102 2.74 3.09 11.67
N ARG A 103 3.42 1.95 11.60
CA ARG A 103 4.75 1.76 12.21
C ARG A 103 5.58 0.78 11.43
N LYS A 104 6.90 0.81 11.66
CA LYS A 104 7.79 -0.24 11.20
C LYS A 104 7.40 -1.58 11.82
N LYS A 105 7.45 -2.61 11.00
CA LYS A 105 7.53 -4.01 11.40
C LYS A 105 8.90 -4.50 11.00
N GLY A 106 9.58 -5.14 11.93
CA GLY A 106 10.72 -5.92 11.52
C GLY A 106 11.38 -6.66 12.67
N PHE A 107 12.12 -7.68 12.26
CA PHE A 107 13.13 -8.34 13.05
C PHE A 107 14.37 -8.47 12.16
N ILE A 108 15.51 -8.90 12.71
CA ILE A 108 16.85 -8.86 12.10
C ILE A 108 16.85 -8.95 10.55
N GLY A 109 16.26 -9.99 9.96
CA GLY A 109 16.28 -10.24 8.51
C GLY A 109 15.38 -9.37 7.64
N SER A 110 14.41 -8.65 8.21
CA SER A 110 13.44 -7.82 7.46
C SER A 110 13.63 -6.32 7.70
N GLN A 111 14.69 -5.93 8.42
CA GLN A 111 15.00 -4.54 8.74
C GLN A 111 15.58 -3.83 7.51
N ASN A 112 14.86 -2.81 7.03
CA ASN A 112 15.28 -2.03 5.88
C ASN A 112 14.81 -0.57 6.06
N SER A 113 15.68 0.40 5.78
CA SER A 113 15.36 1.83 5.83
C SER A 113 14.77 2.35 4.53
N THR A 114 15.07 1.72 3.39
CA THR A 114 14.53 2.08 2.07
C THR A 114 13.13 1.51 1.83
N ARG A 115 12.93 0.24 2.18
CA ARG A 115 11.65 -0.49 2.04
C ARG A 115 11.29 -1.20 3.35
N PRO A 116 10.90 -0.47 4.41
CA PRO A 116 10.49 -1.08 5.67
C PRO A 116 9.23 -1.94 5.47
N SER A 117 9.11 -3.04 6.22
CA SER A 117 7.77 -3.64 6.38
C SER A 117 6.95 -2.74 7.30
N LEU A 118 5.64 -2.65 7.06
CA LEU A 118 4.74 -1.79 7.80
C LEU A 118 3.63 -2.59 8.50
N LYS A 119 3.20 -2.10 9.66
CA LYS A 119 1.93 -2.45 10.27
C LYS A 119 1.03 -1.22 10.18
N ILE A 120 -0.16 -1.39 9.63
CA ILE A 120 -1.20 -0.35 9.59
C ILE A 120 -2.27 -0.74 10.60
N LYS A 121 -2.56 0.15 11.54
CA LYS A 121 -3.62 0.04 12.53
C LYS A 121 -4.75 0.98 12.11
N LEU A 122 -5.79 0.41 11.48
CA LEU A 122 -6.92 1.16 10.95
C LEU A 122 -7.68 1.89 12.05
N ASN A 123 -7.75 1.31 13.24
CA ASN A 123 -8.45 1.89 14.39
C ASN A 123 -7.56 2.67 15.36
N HIS A 124 -6.49 3.30 14.88
CA HIS A 124 -5.55 3.99 15.75
C HIS A 124 -6.21 5.19 16.45
N LEU A 125 -6.72 6.17 15.70
CA LEU A 125 -7.40 7.33 16.24
C LEU A 125 -8.91 7.24 16.02
N ASP A 126 -9.36 6.85 14.82
CA ASP A 126 -10.76 6.49 14.60
C ASP A 126 -11.03 5.06 15.10
N LYS A 127 -11.70 4.92 16.24
CA LYS A 127 -11.94 3.60 16.86
C LYS A 127 -12.87 2.70 16.05
N LYS A 128 -13.57 3.21 15.05
CA LYS A 128 -14.44 2.43 14.16
C LYS A 128 -13.73 1.91 12.91
N GLY A 129 -12.49 2.33 12.65
CA GLY A 129 -11.73 1.95 11.46
C GLY A 129 -11.49 0.44 11.36
N GLN A 130 -12.07 -0.21 10.35
CA GLN A 130 -11.93 -1.64 10.10
C GLN A 130 -12.31 -2.03 8.67
N VAL A 131 -11.94 -3.23 8.26
CA VAL A 131 -12.43 -3.94 7.08
C VAL A 131 -12.89 -5.32 7.53
N ASP A 132 -14.20 -5.59 7.54
CA ASP A 132 -14.79 -6.87 8.01
C ASP A 132 -14.18 -7.43 9.31
N GLY A 133 -14.14 -6.62 10.36
CA GLY A 133 -13.57 -6.99 11.66
C GLY A 133 -12.04 -6.80 11.75
N LEU A 134 -11.35 -6.68 10.61
CA LEU A 134 -9.91 -6.49 10.57
C LEU A 134 -9.56 -5.06 10.91
N THR A 135 -8.76 -4.87 11.96
CA THR A 135 -8.30 -3.56 12.43
C THR A 135 -6.82 -3.32 12.18
N ASN A 136 -6.08 -4.36 11.76
CA ASN A 136 -4.64 -4.29 11.53
C ASN A 136 -4.28 -5.00 10.22
N LEU A 137 -3.50 -4.33 9.39
CA LEU A 137 -2.96 -4.86 8.14
C LEU A 137 -1.43 -4.95 8.23
N THR A 138 -0.85 -5.91 7.50
CA THR A 138 0.59 -6.15 7.49
C THR A 138 1.11 -6.07 6.08
N PHE A 139 2.05 -5.16 5.84
CA PHE A 139 2.75 -5.00 4.58
C PHE A 139 4.17 -5.51 4.76
N ASN A 140 4.41 -6.76 4.37
CA ASN A 140 5.75 -7.34 4.44
C ASN A 140 6.58 -6.84 3.25
N ASN A 141 7.83 -6.46 3.49
CA ASN A 141 8.76 -6.07 2.43
C ASN A 141 9.35 -7.27 1.68
N ASN A 142 9.14 -8.49 2.19
CA ASN A 142 9.66 -9.76 1.66
C ASN A 142 11.15 -9.72 1.30
N GLN A 143 11.95 -8.99 2.08
CA GLN A 143 13.35 -8.71 1.77
C GLN A 143 14.24 -9.96 1.58
N GLN A 144 13.92 -11.07 2.25
CA GLN A 144 14.69 -12.32 2.17
C GLN A 144 14.18 -13.28 1.10
N ASP A 145 13.07 -12.95 0.42
CA ASP A 145 12.50 -13.74 -0.66
C ASP A 145 12.60 -12.96 -1.97
N VAL A 146 13.62 -13.26 -2.76
CA VAL A 146 13.89 -12.60 -4.05
C VAL A 146 12.71 -12.76 -5.03
N SER A 147 11.95 -13.86 -4.91
CA SER A 147 10.81 -14.12 -5.78
C SER A 147 9.57 -13.32 -5.39
N LEU A 148 9.51 -12.85 -4.14
CA LEU A 148 8.34 -12.24 -3.48
C LEU A 148 7.09 -13.14 -3.41
N VAL A 149 7.15 -14.41 -3.85
CA VAL A 149 5.98 -15.29 -3.94
C VAL A 149 5.87 -16.37 -2.87
N SER A 150 6.95 -16.65 -2.13
CA SER A 150 7.00 -17.79 -1.20
C SER A 150 5.95 -17.68 -0.10
N GLN A 151 5.76 -16.48 0.45
CA GLN A 151 4.73 -16.24 1.47
C GLN A 151 3.31 -16.45 0.92
N PHE A 152 3.04 -15.89 -0.27
CA PHE A 152 1.73 -15.98 -0.90
C PHE A 152 1.38 -17.44 -1.23
N LEU A 153 2.29 -18.16 -1.88
CA LEU A 153 2.09 -19.56 -2.25
C LEU A 153 2.00 -20.48 -1.03
N GLY A 154 2.84 -20.24 -0.01
CA GLY A 154 2.82 -21.04 1.23
C GLY A 154 1.48 -20.94 1.95
N TYR A 155 0.95 -19.72 2.13
CA TYR A 155 -0.36 -19.54 2.77
C TYR A 155 -1.50 -20.06 1.91
N ALA A 156 -1.45 -19.87 0.58
CA ALA A 156 -2.44 -20.42 -0.33
C ALA A 156 -2.48 -21.95 -0.27
N LEU A 157 -1.31 -22.61 -0.25
CA LEU A 157 -1.19 -24.06 -0.15
C LEU A 157 -1.77 -24.60 1.17
N PHE A 158 -1.45 -23.97 2.31
CA PHE A 158 -1.99 -24.40 3.59
C PHE A 158 -3.52 -24.27 3.65
N ASN A 159 -4.07 -23.15 3.17
CA ASN A 159 -5.52 -22.97 3.10
C ASN A 159 -6.17 -24.00 2.17
N ALA A 160 -5.57 -24.28 1.00
CA ALA A 160 -6.04 -25.32 0.08
C ALA A 160 -6.00 -26.73 0.68
N ALA A 161 -5.04 -27.00 1.57
CA ALA A 161 -4.93 -28.25 2.32
C ALA A 161 -5.87 -28.32 3.55
N GLY A 162 -6.71 -27.32 3.79
CA GLY A 162 -7.61 -27.26 4.95
C GLY A 162 -6.92 -26.86 6.26
N SER A 163 -5.66 -26.42 6.22
CA SER A 163 -4.93 -25.90 7.39
C SER A 163 -5.13 -24.38 7.48
N PRO A 164 -5.62 -23.82 8.60
CA PRO A 164 -5.80 -22.39 8.74
C PRO A 164 -4.49 -21.62 8.50
N ALA A 165 -4.49 -20.71 7.52
CA ALA A 165 -3.38 -19.81 7.25
C ALA A 165 -3.86 -18.38 6.93
N PRO A 166 -3.03 -17.34 7.17
CA PRO A 166 -3.41 -15.98 6.87
C PRO A 166 -3.75 -15.78 5.39
N ARG A 167 -4.75 -14.95 5.10
CA ARG A 167 -4.96 -14.44 3.74
C ARG A 167 -3.84 -13.49 3.36
N CYS A 168 -3.49 -13.45 2.08
CA CYS A 168 -2.40 -12.64 1.56
C CYS A 168 -2.72 -12.21 0.13
N SER A 169 -2.30 -10.99 -0.22
CA SER A 169 -2.43 -10.37 -1.54
C SER A 169 -1.22 -9.45 -1.76
N TYR A 170 -1.02 -9.05 -3.02
CA TYR A 170 -0.02 -8.03 -3.37
C TYR A 170 -0.64 -6.64 -3.35
N ALA A 171 0.19 -5.66 -3.00
CA ALA A 171 -0.13 -4.24 -2.92
C ALA A 171 1.13 -3.41 -3.26
#